data_AF-A0A0S8AJF5-F1
#
_entry.id   AF-A0A0S8AJF5-F1
#
_cell.length_a   1.000
_cell.length_b   1.000
_cell.length_c   1.000
_cell.angle_alpha   90.00
_cell.angle_beta   90.00
_cell.angle_gamma   90.00
#
_symmetry.space_group_name_H-M   'P 1'
#
loop_
_entity.id
_entity.type
_entity.pdbx_description
1 polymer ?
#
loop_
_entity_poly.entity_id
_entity_poly.type
_entity_poly.pdbx_seq_one_letter_code
_entity_poly.pdbx_strand_id
1 'polypeptide(L)'
;GTDKNAYGFIFGAKDARNNYSFQITENKYYAVKNYQHGVSGQLTSGAIKASLENSNSPVLLKIVKQADDIHFYINNWHADKVSNLGFFGSQIGFIVEGKSHIAIDYTRSYIGKADKEGTN
;
A
#
# COMPACT_ATOMS: atom_id res chain seq x y z
N GLY A 1 -14.90 17.04 -3.47
CA GLY A 1 -13.73 17.79 -2.99
C GLY A 1 -12.52 16.90 -3.20
N THR A 2 -11.36 17.46 -3.54
CA THR A 2 -10.13 16.66 -3.67
C THR A 2 -9.80 16.08 -2.29
N ASP A 3 -9.77 14.76 -2.17
CA ASP A 3 -9.46 14.07 -0.92
C ASP A 3 -8.02 14.37 -0.53
N LYS A 4 -7.84 15.29 0.43
CA LYS A 4 -6.53 15.71 0.92
C LYS A 4 -6.06 14.88 2.11
N ASN A 5 -6.93 14.02 2.64
CA ASN A 5 -6.66 13.19 3.81
C ASN A 5 -6.51 11.74 3.37
N ALA A 6 -5.34 11.17 3.65
CA ALA A 6 -5.06 9.77 3.37
C ALA A 6 -4.05 9.22 4.39
N TYR A 7 -4.02 7.91 4.53
CA TYR A 7 -3.01 7.22 5.32
C TYR A 7 -2.67 5.87 4.70
N GLY A 8 -1.48 5.35 5.00
CA GLY A 8 -1.12 3.99 4.58
C GLY A 8 0.37 3.71 4.65
N PHE A 9 0.83 2.89 3.72
CA PHE A 9 2.23 2.41 3.68
C PHE A 9 3.01 2.99 2.52
N ILE A 10 4.29 3.18 2.76
CA ILE A 10 5.32 3.42 1.75
C ILE A 10 6.09 2.12 1.53
N PHE A 11 6.39 1.79 0.27
CA PHE A 11 7.20 0.64 -0.10
C PHE A 11 8.09 0.94 -1.33
N GLY A 12 9.14 0.13 -1.48
CA GLY A 12 10.08 0.25 -2.61
C GLY A 12 10.77 1.61 -2.69
N ALA A 13 10.96 2.28 -1.56
CA ALA A 13 11.40 3.66 -1.50
C ALA A 13 12.93 3.80 -1.52
N LYS A 14 13.40 4.79 -2.26
CA LYS A 14 14.77 5.32 -2.13
C LYS A 14 14.82 6.45 -1.10
N ASP A 15 13.81 7.32 -1.16
CA ASP A 15 13.64 8.50 -0.32
C ASP A 15 12.17 8.95 -0.36
N ALA A 16 11.83 10.02 0.36
CA ALA A 16 10.46 10.55 0.43
C ALA A 16 9.90 11.07 -0.91
N ARG A 17 10.75 11.30 -1.92
CA ARG A 17 10.37 11.80 -3.24
C ARG A 17 10.31 10.70 -4.31
N ASN A 18 10.87 9.53 -4.01
CA ASN A 18 11.01 8.40 -4.91
C ASN A 18 10.55 7.12 -4.22
N ASN A 19 9.24 6.85 -4.28
CA ASN A 19 8.62 5.74 -3.58
C ASN A 19 7.29 5.31 -4.22
N TYR A 20 6.77 4.19 -3.74
CA TYR A 20 5.38 3.81 -3.94
C TYR A 20 4.62 3.88 -2.62
N SER A 21 3.32 4.11 -2.70
CA SER A 21 2.47 4.08 -1.52
C SER A 21 1.15 3.38 -1.79
N PHE A 22 0.65 2.65 -0.79
CA PHE A 22 -0.70 2.11 -0.75
C PHE A 22 -1.48 2.84 0.32
N GLN A 23 -2.50 3.60 -0.09
CA GLN A 23 -3.20 4.58 0.73
C GLN A 23 -4.69 4.30 0.80
N ILE A 24 -5.29 4.62 1.95
CA ILE A 24 -6.73 4.72 2.17
C ILE A 24 -7.08 6.20 2.27
N THR A 25 -8.08 6.65 1.53
CA THR A 25 -8.61 8.02 1.59
C THR A 25 -9.83 8.11 2.50
N GLU A 26 -10.15 9.33 2.93
CA GLU A 26 -11.31 9.61 3.79
C GLU A 26 -12.64 9.10 3.21
N ASN A 27 -12.80 9.16 1.88
CA ASN A 27 -14.01 8.71 1.18
C ASN A 27 -14.08 7.19 0.93
N LYS A 28 -13.31 6.39 1.66
CA LYS A 28 -13.31 4.92 1.55
C LYS A 28 -12.88 4.40 0.17
N TYR A 29 -11.96 5.12 -0.46
CA TYR A 29 -11.23 4.62 -1.62
C TYR A 29 -9.84 4.18 -1.19
N TYR A 30 -9.28 3.23 -1.92
CA TYR A 30 -7.87 2.93 -1.86
C TYR A 30 -7.18 3.41 -3.14
N ALA A 31 -5.91 3.76 -3.02
CA ALA A 31 -5.06 4.08 -4.17
C ALA A 31 -3.65 3.53 -3.97
N VAL A 32 -3.08 2.99 -5.05
CA VAL A 32 -1.65 2.73 -5.16
C VAL A 32 -1.05 3.85 -6.00
N LYS A 33 -0.16 4.63 -5.40
CA LYS A 33 0.49 5.78 -6.03
C LYS A 33 1.99 5.53 -6.19
N ASN A 34 2.59 6.20 -7.16
CA ASN A 34 4.04 6.36 -7.26
C ASN A 34 4.40 7.84 -7.07
N TYR A 35 5.55 8.10 -6.47
CA TYR A 35 6.16 9.42 -6.39
C TYR A 35 7.50 9.31 -7.13
N GLN A 36 7.67 10.09 -8.19
CA GLN A 36 8.91 10.19 -8.95
C GLN A 36 9.39 11.62 -8.89
N HIS A 37 10.55 11.85 -8.28
CA HIS A 37 11.08 13.19 -8.00
C HIS A 37 10.09 14.11 -7.26
N GLY A 38 9.17 13.52 -6.47
CA GLY A 38 8.12 14.23 -5.71
C GLY A 38 6.84 14.48 -6.50
N VAL A 39 6.76 14.08 -7.77
CA VAL A 39 5.54 14.16 -8.57
C VAL A 39 4.74 12.86 -8.39
N SER A 40 3.49 13.00 -7.95
CA SER A 40 2.61 11.85 -7.73
C SER A 40 1.94 11.38 -9.03
N GLY A 41 1.94 10.08 -9.27
CA GLY A 41 1.06 9.40 -10.23
C GLY A 41 0.23 8.32 -9.53
N GLN A 42 -0.79 7.82 -10.22
CA GLN A 42 -1.65 6.74 -9.74
C GLN A 42 -1.44 5.49 -10.60
N LEU A 43 -1.18 4.37 -9.95
CA LEU A 43 -1.03 3.06 -10.60
C LEU A 43 -2.37 2.32 -10.68
N THR A 44 -3.10 2.30 -9.57
CA THR A 44 -4.46 1.76 -9.50
C THR A 44 -5.23 2.35 -8.32
N SER A 45 -6.56 2.24 -8.35
CA SER A 45 -7.46 2.68 -7.29
C SER A 45 -8.81 1.98 -7.38
N GLY A 46 -9.52 1.89 -6.26
CA GLY A 46 -10.87 1.36 -6.24
C GLY A 46 -11.63 1.74 -4.98
N ALA A 47 -12.94 1.50 -5.02
CA ALA A 47 -13.78 1.62 -3.83
C ALA A 47 -13.49 0.45 -2.87
N ILE A 48 -13.48 0.74 -1.57
CA ILE A 48 -13.42 -0.29 -0.53
C ILE A 48 -14.81 -0.93 -0.41
N LYS A 49 -14.88 -2.24 -0.16
CA LYS A 49 -16.16 -2.94 0.04
C LYS A 49 -16.88 -2.41 1.28
N ALA A 50 -18.18 -2.17 1.14
CA ALA A 50 -19.05 -1.73 2.24
C ALA A 50 -18.97 -2.62 3.49
N SER A 51 -18.83 -3.94 3.33
CA SER A 51 -18.68 -4.87 4.45
C SER A 51 -17.39 -4.70 5.27
N LEU A 52 -16.44 -3.91 4.77
CA LEU A 52 -15.17 -3.58 5.44
C LEU A 52 -15.18 -2.16 6.02
N GLU A 53 -16.29 -1.43 5.86
CA GLU A 53 -16.50 -0.09 6.38
C GLU A 53 -16.94 -0.15 7.85
N ASN A 54 -15.99 -0.42 8.75
CA ASN A 54 -16.23 -0.19 10.18
C ASN A 54 -15.43 1.04 10.61
N SER A 55 -16.12 2.18 10.75
CA SER A 55 -15.53 3.49 11.03
C SER A 55 -14.74 3.58 12.33
N ASN A 56 -14.94 2.64 13.26
CA ASN A 56 -14.28 2.62 14.56
C ASN A 56 -13.31 1.45 14.75
N SER A 57 -13.01 0.68 13.69
CA SER A 57 -12.09 -0.45 13.76
C SER A 57 -10.76 -0.14 13.07
N PRO A 58 -9.63 -0.61 13.62
CA PRO A 58 -8.35 -0.59 12.91
C PRO A 58 -8.48 -1.26 11.55
N VAL A 59 -7.88 -0.65 10.51
CA VAL A 59 -7.79 -1.24 9.18
C VAL A 59 -6.46 -1.96 9.05
N LEU A 60 -6.51 -3.26 8.76
CA LEU A 60 -5.32 -4.02 8.41
C LEU A 60 -5.00 -3.82 6.94
N LEU A 61 -3.91 -3.12 6.67
CA LEU A 61 -3.32 -3.06 5.34
C LEU A 61 -2.22 -4.12 5.23
N LYS A 62 -2.10 -4.77 4.08
CA LYS A 62 -1.03 -5.75 3.81
C LYS A 62 -0.54 -5.64 2.38
N ILE A 63 0.77 -5.69 2.22
CA ILE A 63 1.46 -5.76 0.93
C ILE A 63 2.19 -7.10 0.86
N VAL A 64 2.06 -7.83 -0.24
CA VAL A 64 2.77 -9.09 -0.49
C VAL A 64 3.40 -9.04 -1.87
N LYS A 65 4.72 -9.26 -1.95
CA LYS A 65 5.39 -9.54 -3.21
C LYS A 65 5.34 -11.04 -3.48
N GLN A 66 4.77 -11.44 -4.62
CA GLN A 66 4.74 -12.83 -5.11
C GLN A 66 5.22 -12.83 -6.55
N ALA A 67 6.36 -13.47 -6.82
CA ALA A 67 7.05 -13.32 -8.10
C ALA A 67 7.20 -11.83 -8.50
N ASP A 68 6.66 -11.43 -9.65
CA ASP A 68 6.69 -10.05 -10.15
C ASP A 68 5.46 -9.21 -9.77
N ASP A 69 4.50 -9.80 -9.06
CA ASP A 69 3.29 -9.14 -8.63
C ASP A 69 3.43 -8.60 -7.19
N ILE A 70 2.96 -7.37 -7.00
CA ILE A 70 2.73 -6.78 -5.68
C ILE A 70 1.23 -6.78 -5.42
N HIS A 71 0.79 -7.54 -4.43
CA HIS A 71 -0.60 -7.67 -4.03
C HIS A 71 -0.92 -6.80 -2.83
N PHE A 72 -2.07 -6.12 -2.89
CA PHE A 72 -2.57 -5.21 -1.87
C PHE A 72 -3.83 -5.78 -1.23
N TYR A 73 -3.87 -5.76 0.10
CA TYR A 73 -5.02 -6.24 0.85
C TYR A 73 -5.48 -5.23 1.90
N ILE A 74 -6.80 -5.20 2.11
CA ILE A 74 -7.49 -4.39 3.12
C ILE A 74 -8.35 -5.35 3.93
N ASN A 75 -8.11 -5.49 5.23
CA ASN A 75 -8.83 -6.42 6.10
C ASN A 75 -8.91 -7.84 5.51
N ASN A 76 -7.78 -8.34 4.98
CA ASN A 76 -7.62 -9.62 4.26
C ASN A 76 -8.37 -9.74 2.92
N TRP A 77 -9.16 -8.75 2.50
CA TRP A 77 -9.69 -8.70 1.15
C TRP A 77 -8.60 -8.28 0.16
N HIS A 78 -8.42 -9.05 -0.91
CA HIS A 78 -7.54 -8.70 -2.03
C HIS A 78 -8.13 -7.52 -2.78
N ALA A 79 -7.53 -6.34 -2.60
CA ALA A 79 -7.99 -5.08 -3.16
C ALA A 79 -7.54 -4.95 -4.61
N ASP A 80 -6.23 -5.14 -4.86
CA ASP A 80 -5.65 -5.07 -6.20
C ASP A 80 -4.27 -5.72 -6.28
N LYS A 81 -3.66 -5.70 -7.47
CA LYS A 81 -2.25 -6.02 -7.70
C LYS A 81 -1.63 -5.11 -8.76
N VAL A 82 -0.31 -4.95 -8.68
CA VAL A 82 0.49 -4.32 -9.74
C VAL A 82 1.65 -5.24 -10.11
N SER A 83 1.83 -5.49 -11.40
CA SER A 83 2.87 -6.39 -11.94
C SER A 83 4.09 -5.62 -12.43
N ASN A 84 5.25 -6.28 -12.46
CA ASN A 84 6.49 -5.79 -13.08
C ASN A 84 6.98 -4.44 -12.52
N LEU A 85 6.79 -4.23 -11.22
CA LEU A 85 7.16 -2.98 -10.55
C LEU A 85 8.63 -3.01 -10.11
N GLY A 86 9.47 -2.18 -10.73
CA GLY A 86 10.84 -1.94 -10.26
C GLY A 86 10.85 -1.00 -9.05
N PHE A 87 11.42 -1.42 -7.93
CA PHE A 87 11.53 -0.56 -6.74
C PHE A 87 12.60 0.51 -6.92
N PHE A 88 12.34 1.73 -6.42
CA PHE A 88 13.33 2.81 -6.40
C PHE A 88 14.46 2.53 -5.39
N GLY A 89 14.13 1.83 -4.30
CA GLY A 89 15.05 1.43 -3.26
C GLY A 89 14.43 0.39 -2.31
N SER A 90 15.06 0.19 -1.16
CA SER A 90 14.71 -0.86 -0.19
C SER A 90 13.97 -0.37 1.04
N GLN A 91 13.65 0.93 1.12
CA GLN A 91 12.98 1.50 2.29
C GLN A 91 11.47 1.23 2.27
N ILE A 92 10.92 1.04 3.47
CA ILE A 92 9.49 0.95 3.75
C ILE A 92 9.13 1.96 4.84
N GLY A 93 7.87 2.36 4.91
CA GLY A 93 7.44 3.30 5.94
C GLY A 93 5.94 3.53 5.92
N PHE A 94 5.54 4.67 6.47
CA PHE A 94 4.15 5.08 6.55
C PHE A 94 3.98 6.44 5.87
N ILE A 95 2.78 6.67 5.36
CA ILE A 95 2.38 7.96 4.82
C ILE A 95 1.11 8.44 5.53
N VAL A 96 1.09 9.72 5.84
CA VAL A 96 -0.06 10.44 6.37
C VAL A 96 -0.17 11.73 5.58
N GLU A 97 -1.29 11.92 4.89
CA GLU A 97 -1.61 13.12 4.14
C GLU A 97 -2.75 13.87 4.83
N GLY A 98 -2.69 15.21 4.78
CA GLY A 98 -3.72 16.08 5.32
C GLY A 98 -3.80 16.12 6.84
N LYS A 99 -4.99 16.45 7.37
CA LYS A 99 -5.26 16.56 8.81
C LYS A 99 -5.80 15.23 9.35
N SER A 100 -4.98 14.19 9.25
CA SER A 100 -5.35 12.84 9.68
C SER A 100 -4.79 12.56 11.08
N HIS A 101 -5.63 12.06 12.00
CA HIS A 101 -5.18 11.42 13.24
C HIS A 101 -5.15 9.91 13.00
N ILE A 102 -3.96 9.32 13.03
CA ILE A 102 -3.81 7.87 12.84
C ILE A 102 -3.06 7.27 14.01
N ALA A 103 -3.47 6.06 14.41
CA ALA A 103 -2.70 5.19 15.26
C ALA A 103 -2.22 4.01 14.40
N ILE A 104 -0.91 3.73 14.46
CA ILE A 104 -0.32 2.56 13.82
C ILE A 104 0.03 1.60 14.93
N ASP A 105 -0.54 0.40 14.87
CA ASP A 105 -0.28 -0.66 15.84
C ASP A 105 0.00 -1.98 15.09
N TYR A 106 0.78 -2.87 15.72
CA TYR A 106 1.16 -4.20 15.23
C TYR A 106 1.82 -4.26 13.83
N THR A 107 3.02 -3.70 13.70
CA THR A 107 3.85 -3.90 12.50
C THR A 107 4.51 -5.28 12.50
N ARG A 108 4.33 -6.05 11.41
CA ARG A 108 5.00 -7.33 11.21
C ARG A 108 5.71 -7.36 9.86
N SER A 109 6.97 -7.80 9.85
CA SER A 109 7.75 -8.04 8.64
C SER A 109 8.34 -9.45 8.70
N TYR A 110 8.35 -10.14 7.57
CA TYR A 110 8.96 -11.46 7.45
C TYR A 110 9.52 -11.65 6.04
N ILE A 111 10.56 -12.44 5.91
CA ILE A 111 11.11 -12.89 4.63
C ILE A 111 10.58 -14.31 4.40
N GLY A 112 9.80 -14.50 3.34
CA GLY A 112 9.38 -15.84 2.91
C GLY A 112 10.56 -16.60 2.29
N LYS A 113 10.61 -17.92 2.45
CA LYS A 113 11.53 -18.75 1.65
C LYS A 113 11.09 -18.67 0.19
N ALA A 114 12.03 -18.47 -0.73
CA ALA A 114 11.73 -18.62 -2.15
C ALA A 114 11.20 -20.04 -2.38
N ASP A 115 10.06 -20.16 -3.07
CA ASP A 115 9.61 -21.46 -3.56
C ASP A 115 10.75 -22.01 -4.39
N LYS A 116 11.31 -23.16 -3.99
CA LYS A 116 12.33 -23.83 -4.79
C LYS A 116 11.67 -24.14 -6.13
N GLU A 117 12.13 -23.49 -7.20
CA GLU A 117 11.78 -23.93 -8.55
C GLU A 117 12.03 -25.43 -8.62
N GLY A 118 10.95 -26.18 -8.87
CA GLY A 118 11.02 -27.62 -8.98
C GLY A 118 11.88 -27.98 -10.18
N THR A 119 13.08 -28.50 -9.93
CA THR A 119 13.82 -29.25 -10.92
C THR A 119 13.12 -30.59 -11.11
N ASN A 120 12.37 -30.73 -12.22
CA ASN A 120 12.07 -32.02 -12.83
C ASN A 120 13.16 -32.35 -13.84
#